data_AF-A0A7V7AH58-F1
#
_entry.id   AF-A0A7V7AH58-F1
#
_cell.length_a   1.000
_cell.length_b   1.000
_cell.length_c   1.000
_cell.angle_alpha   90.00
_cell.angle_beta   90.00
_cell.angle_gamma   90.00
#
_symmetry.space_group_name_H-M   'P 1'
#
loop_
_entity.id
_entity.type
_entity.pdbx_description
1 polymer ?
#
loop_
_entity_poly.entity_id
_entity_poly.type
_entity_poly.pdbx_seq_one_letter_code
_entity_poly.pdbx_strand_id
1 'polypeptide(L)' 'MPGRAQSSSPIGRVKCVVNTCHYYQNGDLCTASSIEIQAPNARNTEDTDCATFAPRGGM' A
#
# COMPACT_ATOMS: atom_id res chain seq x y z
N MET A 1 7.51 4.95 25.73
CA MET A 1 6.61 5.51 24.69
C MET A 1 6.86 4.70 23.42
N PRO A 2 5.87 4.01 22.85
CA PRO A 2 6.11 2.93 21.90
C PRO A 2 6.63 3.49 20.57
N GLY A 3 7.67 2.84 20.06
CA GLY A 3 8.40 3.23 18.86
C GLY A 3 7.52 3.34 17.63
N ARG A 4 7.54 4.52 17.00
CA ARG A 4 7.14 4.66 15.60
C ARG A 4 8.20 3.99 14.74
N ALA A 5 7.87 2.82 14.20
CA ALA A 5 8.64 2.21 13.12
C ALA A 5 8.47 3.08 11.86
N GLN A 6 9.28 4.13 11.73
CA GLN A 6 9.48 4.82 10.45
C GLN A 6 10.46 3.98 9.63
N SER A 7 9.99 2.85 9.10
CA SER A 7 10.78 2.05 8.17
C SER A 7 10.71 2.73 6.81
N SER A 8 11.78 3.45 6.46
CA SER A 8 12.07 3.99 5.12
C SER A 8 12.35 2.91 4.06
N SER A 9 12.07 1.64 4.37
CA SER A 9 12.18 0.50 3.46
C SER A 9 10.82 0.19 2.84
N PRO A 10 10.77 -0.19 1.55
CA PRO A 10 9.53 -0.65 0.94
C PRO A 10 8.93 -1.77 1.78
N ILE A 11 7.61 -1.72 1.94
CA ILE A 11 6.89 -2.67 2.78
C ILE A 11 6.85 -3.99 2.01
N GLY A 12 7.89 -4.81 2.14
CA GLY A 12 8.06 -6.06 1.38
C GLY A 12 6.97 -7.12 1.62
N ARG A 13 6.08 -6.89 2.60
CA ARG A 13 4.90 -7.71 2.87
C ARG A 13 3.64 -7.25 2.13
N VAL A 14 3.71 -6.14 1.39
CA VAL A 14 2.58 -5.60 0.63
C VAL A 14 2.91 -5.64 -0.85
N LYS A 15 2.08 -6.37 -1.58
CA LYS A 15 2.12 -6.42 -3.03
C LYS A 15 1.20 -5.34 -3.60
N CYS A 16 1.76 -4.35 -4.30
CA CYS A 16 0.96 -3.38 -5.04
C CYS A 16 0.96 -3.79 -6.51
N VAL A 17 -0.17 -4.28 -7.02
CA VAL A 17 -0.31 -4.67 -8.44
C VAL A 17 -0.94 -3.58 -9.30
N VAL A 18 -1.38 -2.48 -8.68
CA VAL A 18 -2.08 -1.40 -9.34
C VAL A 18 -1.07 -0.42 -9.90
N ASN A 19 -0.73 -0.56 -11.17
CA ASN A 19 0.24 0.31 -11.87
C ASN A 19 -0.19 1.80 -11.92
N THR A 20 -1.48 2.08 -11.74
CA THR A 20 -2.02 3.44 -11.62
C THR A 20 -1.83 4.05 -10.24
N CYS A 21 -1.34 3.29 -9.25
CA CYS A 21 -1.06 3.79 -7.90
C CYS A 21 0.25 4.58 -7.85
N HIS A 22 0.26 5.73 -7.19
CA HIS A 22 1.40 6.61 -7.01
C HIS A 22 2.57 5.88 -6.36
N TYR A 23 2.26 5.07 -5.35
CA TYR A 23 3.22 4.28 -4.60
C TYR A 23 3.59 2.93 -5.25
N TYR A 24 3.07 2.64 -6.44
CA TYR A 24 3.47 1.45 -7.19
C TYR A 24 4.93 1.57 -7.66
N GLN A 25 5.71 0.52 -7.44
CA GLN A 25 7.04 0.34 -8.01
C GLN A 25 7.11 -0.94 -8.82
N ASN A 26 8.04 -0.95 -9.76
CA ASN A 26 8.30 -2.11 -10.60
C ASN A 26 8.66 -3.33 -9.73
N GLY A 27 8.06 -4.48 -10.05
CA GLY A 27 8.17 -5.69 -9.21
C GLY A 27 7.03 -5.86 -8.20
N ASP A 28 5.89 -5.21 -8.43
CA ASP A 28 4.69 -5.24 -7.58
C ASP A 28 4.94 -4.77 -6.14
N LEU A 29 5.85 -3.81 -5.98
CA LEU A 29 6.26 -3.30 -4.67
C LEU A 29 5.49 -2.03 -4.33
N CYS A 30 5.09 -1.90 -3.07
CA CYS A 30 4.56 -0.64 -2.54
C CYS A 30 5.69 0.16 -1.88
N THR A 31 5.93 1.39 -2.34
CA THR A 31 6.89 2.31 -1.71
C THR A 31 6.26 3.33 -0.77
N ALA A 32 5.01 3.13 -0.37
CA ALA A 32 4.38 3.96 0.65
C ALA A 32 5.14 3.82 1.97
N SER A 33 5.53 4.95 2.58
CA SER A 33 6.18 4.99 3.90
C SER A 33 5.24 4.55 5.02
N SER A 34 3.94 4.75 4.83
CA SER A 34 2.85 4.22 5.66
C SER A 34 1.79 3.64 4.73
N ILE A 35 1.37 2.41 5.00
CA ILE A 35 0.23 1.79 4.35
C ILE A 35 -0.88 1.56 5.38
N GLU A 36 -2.10 1.91 4.99
CA GLU A 36 -3.31 1.52 5.69
C GLU A 36 -4.10 0.61 4.74
N ILE A 37 -4.28 -0.64 5.16
CA ILE A 37 -5.14 -1.59 4.48
C ILE A 37 -6.48 -1.56 5.22
N GLN A 38 -7.55 -1.25 4.51
CA GLN A 38 -8.91 -1.36 5.03
C GLN A 38 -9.56 -2.60 4.41
N ALA A 39 -10.12 -3.44 5.28
CA ALA A 39 -10.71 -4.71 4.91
C ALA A 39 -12.00 -4.91 5.71
N PRO A 40 -13.02 -4.04 5.54
CA PRO A 40 -14.21 -4.07 6.40
C PRO A 40 -14.92 -5.43 6.36
N ASN A 41 -14.82 -6.20 5.26
CA ASN A 41 -15.34 -7.57 5.15
C ASN A 41 -14.52 -8.46 4.18
N ALA A 42 -13.23 -8.16 3.98
CA ALA A 42 -12.42 -8.87 3.00
C ALA A 42 -12.23 -10.34 3.41
N ARG A 43 -12.66 -11.27 2.56
CA ARG A 43 -12.37 -12.71 2.75
C ARG A 43 -11.11 -13.12 2.00
N ASN A 44 -10.79 -12.40 0.93
CA ASN A 44 -9.66 -12.65 0.07
C ASN A 44 -8.77 -11.40 -0.04
N THR A 45 -7.53 -11.58 -0.48
CA THR A 45 -6.57 -10.47 -0.75
C THR A 45 -7.03 -9.52 -1.86
N GLU A 46 -8.02 -9.93 -2.64
CA GLU A 46 -8.63 -9.13 -3.72
C GLU A 46 -9.67 -8.15 -3.17
N ASP A 47 -10.23 -8.44 -1.98
CA ASP A 47 -11.24 -7.61 -1.31
C ASP A 47 -10.61 -6.61 -0.32
N THR A 48 -9.28 -6.65 -0.16
CA THR A 48 -8.56 -5.72 0.72
C THR A 48 -8.25 -4.43 -0.03
N ASP A 49 -8.83 -3.32 0.40
CA ASP A 49 -8.59 -2.01 -0.19
C ASP A 49 -7.41 -1.31 0.50
N CYS A 50 -6.51 -0.76 -0.31
CA CYS A 50 -5.44 0.09 0.19
C CYS A 50 -6.00 1.49 0.41
N ALA A 51 -6.28 1.87 1.66
CA ALA A 51 -6.75 3.21 2.00
C ALA A 51 -5.70 4.30 1.71
N THR A 52 -4.43 3.91 1.62
CA THR A 52 -3.33 4.77 1.14
C THR A 52 -3.17 4.76 -0.38
N PHE A 53 -4.13 4.22 -1.14
CA PHE A 53 -4.12 4.31 -2.59
C PHE A 53 -4.21 5.77 -3.03
N ALA A 54 -3.28 6.18 -3.88
CA ALA A 54 -3.29 7.48 -4.52
C ALA A 54 -3.11 7.29 -6.02
N PRO A 55 -3.96 7.85 -6.89
CA PRO A 55 -3.80 7.72 -8.33
C PRO A 55 -2.60 8.55 -8.85
N ARG A 56 -1.79 7.99 -9.77
CA ARG A 56 -0.65 8.66 -10.42
C ARG A 56 -1.00 9.85 -11.29
N GLY A 57 -2.28 10.08 -11.55
CA GLY A 57 -2.77 11.14 -12.43
C GLY A 57 -4.08 11.74 -11.95
N GLY A 58 -4.25 11.88 -10.63
CA GLY A 58 -5.47 12.46 -10.06
C GLY A 58 -5.69 13.90 -10.53
N MET A 59 -6.67 14.09 -11.43
CA MET A 59 -7.58 15.24 -11.39
C MET A 59 -8.78 14.85 -10.55
#